data_AF-A0A3D3W5K5-F1
#
_entry.id   AF-A0A3D3W5K5-F1
#
_cell.length_a   1.000
_cell.length_b   1.000
_cell.length_c   1.000
_cell.angle_alpha   90.00
_cell.angle_beta   90.00
_cell.angle_gamma   90.00
#
_symmetry.space_group_name_H-M   'P 1'
#
loop_
_entity.id
_entity.type
_entity.pdbx_description
1 polymer ?
#
loop_
_entity_poly.entity_id
_entity_poly.type
_entity_poly.pdbx_seq_one_letter_code
_entity_poly.pdbx_strand_id
1 'polypeptide(L)'
;EGDRLAGAEQGGRVYHVRQNGWQLAEPVDSGIVELSFDRAAVDLQQLRPGQAVWKTDDPRLNQQLRRTFEAADPLRRVALSLQVRAVVGEPLRIQGSAANGCRCDVISDTPLQAAAKHPLSQQLLHEQLSRLGSSVFHLSDLQSEIAGGPMVPLSVLGRLRRELLEQLSSSLPRLQRPLSDPDALARLRSQLPPSQAASGSSPRLIVLCRTLEQLSAAISGSVDGLIADFADLREYREAVQRARTAQVPLLLAPPRIQKPGEMGLFHMLRKADPDGVIVRNLSGLDFFRSHGLSMTGDYTLNVTNELTADFLMARGLQRLTPSYDLNRDQLLDLIRVLPPQWLEVVIHQHMPMFHMEHCVFCAMLSPGTNKHNCGRPCDVHRVELQDRTGMQHPLTADIGCRNTLFNAAPQSSAEIVPDLLQAGVRCFRIELLRESPAEIHRLIELYRALLQGHCSGAHVWQSLQAMNQVGVTRGTLEPRRNPLAIL
;
A
#
# COMPACT_ATOMS: atom_id res chain seq x y z
N GLU A 1 12.67 -15.60 24.34
CA GLU A 1 11.69 -14.81 23.58
C GLU A 1 11.98 -13.35 23.85
N GLY A 2 12.67 -12.71 22.90
CA GLY A 2 12.90 -11.26 22.93
C GLY A 2 11.77 -10.56 22.19
N ASP A 3 11.49 -9.32 22.56
CA ASP A 3 10.61 -8.48 21.74
C ASP A 3 11.33 -8.10 20.44
N ARG A 4 10.81 -8.60 19.31
CA ARG A 4 11.30 -8.30 17.96
C ARG A 4 11.31 -6.80 17.66
N LEU A 5 10.39 -6.04 18.27
CA LEU A 5 10.28 -4.59 18.11
C LEU A 5 11.30 -3.83 18.97
N ALA A 6 11.77 -4.44 20.06
CA ALA A 6 12.81 -3.89 20.92
C ALA A 6 14.24 -4.24 20.48
N GLY A 7 14.42 -5.03 19.41
CA GLY A 7 15.73 -5.55 19.00
C GLY A 7 16.35 -6.49 20.04
N ALA A 8 15.53 -7.01 20.97
CA ALA A 8 15.95 -7.91 22.04
C ALA A 8 16.01 -9.38 21.58
N GLU A 9 15.58 -9.67 20.35
CA GLU A 9 15.83 -10.95 19.70
C GLU A 9 17.31 -11.07 19.38
N GLN A 10 17.93 -12.10 19.94
CA GLN A 10 19.28 -12.49 19.59
C GLN A 10 19.22 -13.62 18.57
N GLY A 11 20.17 -13.61 17.65
CA GLY A 11 20.22 -14.61 16.60
C GLY A 11 21.40 -14.38 15.68
N GLY A 12 21.81 -15.44 15.03
CA GLY A 12 22.89 -15.41 14.08
C GLY A 12 22.90 -16.65 13.22
N ARG A 13 23.86 -16.70 12.33
CA ARG A 13 24.06 -17.88 11.49
C ARG A 13 24.48 -19.07 12.35
N VAL A 14 23.73 -20.16 12.26
CA VAL A 14 24.17 -21.46 12.81
C VAL A 14 25.17 -22.08 11.83
N TYR A 15 26.39 -22.31 12.27
CA TYR A 15 27.47 -22.92 11.46
C TYR A 15 27.56 -24.42 11.65
N HIS A 16 27.33 -24.89 12.89
CA HIS A 16 27.44 -26.31 13.24
C HIS A 16 26.32 -26.70 14.19
N VAL A 17 25.80 -27.91 13.99
CA VAL A 17 24.97 -28.63 14.93
C VAL A 17 25.79 -29.83 15.40
N ARG A 18 25.97 -29.98 16.71
CA ARG A 18 26.73 -31.10 17.30
C ARG A 18 25.86 -31.88 18.27
N GLN A 19 26.20 -33.15 18.50
CA GLN A 19 25.65 -33.95 19.57
C GLN A 19 26.79 -34.66 20.28
N ASN A 20 26.87 -34.49 21.60
CA ASN A 20 27.99 -34.99 22.42
C ASN A 20 29.36 -34.54 21.89
N GLY A 21 29.48 -33.27 21.46
CA GLY A 21 30.71 -32.71 20.91
C GLY A 21 31.06 -33.10 19.46
N TRP A 22 30.33 -34.03 18.84
CA TRP A 22 30.56 -34.44 17.45
C TRP A 22 29.68 -33.67 16.48
N GLN A 23 30.27 -33.13 15.41
CA GLN A 23 29.50 -32.47 14.37
C GLN A 23 28.61 -33.47 13.63
N LEU A 24 27.33 -33.11 13.53
CA LEU A 24 26.34 -33.92 12.85
C LEU A 24 26.28 -33.53 11.37
N ALA A 25 26.30 -34.54 10.51
CA ALA A 25 26.10 -34.38 9.07
C ALA A 25 24.62 -34.52 8.69
N GLU A 26 23.87 -35.34 9.42
CA GLU A 26 22.47 -35.66 9.20
C GLU A 26 21.54 -34.81 10.08
N PRO A 27 20.27 -34.59 9.65
CA PRO A 27 19.26 -33.94 10.47
C PRO A 27 19.00 -34.68 11.80
N VAL A 28 18.65 -33.91 12.83
CA VAL A 28 18.23 -34.45 14.12
C VAL A 28 16.78 -34.10 14.36
N ASP A 29 15.92 -35.11 14.42
CA ASP A 29 14.47 -34.93 14.58
C ASP A 29 14.06 -34.86 16.06
N SER A 30 14.90 -35.35 16.97
CA SER A 30 14.66 -35.30 18.42
C SER A 30 15.96 -35.42 19.23
N GLY A 31 15.96 -34.91 20.46
CA GLY A 31 17.10 -35.00 21.38
C GLY A 31 17.77 -33.66 21.66
N ILE A 32 18.88 -33.72 22.40
CA ILE A 32 19.68 -32.54 22.78
C ILE A 32 20.80 -32.35 21.76
N VAL A 33 20.92 -31.14 21.24
CA VAL A 33 21.98 -30.74 20.30
C VAL A 33 22.64 -29.44 20.75
N GLU A 34 23.87 -29.23 20.31
CA GLU A 34 24.67 -28.04 20.52
C GLU A 34 24.70 -27.23 19.22
N LEU A 35 24.32 -25.95 19.28
CA LEU A 35 24.35 -25.05 18.14
C LEU A 35 25.55 -24.11 18.24
N SER A 36 26.31 -23.96 17.15
CA SER A 36 27.43 -23.03 17.07
C SER A 36 27.07 -21.81 16.21
N PHE A 37 27.36 -20.63 16.74
CA PHE A 37 27.14 -19.33 16.08
C PHE A 37 28.48 -18.63 15.85
N ASP A 38 28.48 -17.54 15.06
CA ASP A 38 29.66 -16.67 14.95
C ASP A 38 29.99 -16.01 16.30
N ARG A 39 31.24 -15.57 16.44
CA ARG A 39 31.71 -14.87 17.63
C ARG A 39 30.90 -13.58 17.82
N ALA A 40 30.30 -13.44 19.00
CA ALA A 40 29.43 -12.32 19.40
C ALA A 40 28.07 -12.25 18.68
N ALA A 41 27.65 -13.27 17.93
CA ALA A 41 26.32 -13.30 17.33
C ALA A 41 25.18 -13.50 18.36
N VAL A 42 25.50 -14.13 19.50
CA VAL A 42 24.57 -14.37 20.60
C VAL A 42 25.30 -14.07 21.91
N ASP A 43 24.66 -13.30 22.80
CA ASP A 43 25.11 -13.08 24.16
C ASP A 43 24.60 -14.23 25.05
N LEU A 44 25.50 -15.15 25.37
CA LEU A 44 25.21 -16.35 26.15
C LEU A 44 24.70 -16.04 27.56
N GLN A 45 24.97 -14.85 28.12
CA GLN A 45 24.48 -14.48 29.45
C GLN A 45 22.97 -14.21 29.47
N GLN A 46 22.37 -13.96 28.31
CA GLN A 46 20.94 -13.68 28.17
C GLN A 46 20.10 -14.94 27.85
N LEU A 47 20.77 -16.07 27.58
CA LEU A 47 20.11 -17.34 27.29
C LEU A 47 19.62 -18.02 28.58
N ARG A 48 18.42 -18.61 28.52
CA ARG A 48 17.82 -19.33 29.65
C ARG A 48 17.23 -20.67 29.19
N PRO A 49 17.29 -21.73 30.01
CA PRO A 49 16.61 -23.00 29.71
C PRO A 49 15.11 -22.79 29.43
N GLY A 50 14.58 -23.49 28.42
CA GLY A 50 13.19 -23.40 28.00
C GLY A 50 12.87 -22.30 26.97
N GLN A 51 13.86 -21.48 26.58
CA GLN A 51 13.67 -20.51 25.49
C GLN A 51 13.53 -21.21 24.12
N ALA A 52 12.51 -20.80 23.36
CA ALA A 52 12.32 -21.26 21.98
C ALA A 52 13.40 -20.68 21.05
N VAL A 53 13.87 -21.51 20.11
CA VAL A 53 14.79 -21.13 19.03
C VAL A 53 14.03 -21.27 17.70
N TRP A 54 14.00 -20.20 16.92
CA TRP A 54 13.29 -20.15 15.64
C TRP A 54 14.26 -20.20 14.47
N LYS A 55 13.95 -21.02 13.48
CA LYS A 55 14.66 -21.07 12.20
C LYS A 55 14.06 -20.03 11.25
N THR A 56 14.76 -18.91 11.04
CA THR A 56 14.28 -17.78 10.23
C THR A 56 14.83 -17.75 8.81
N ASP A 57 15.96 -18.43 8.56
CA ASP A 57 16.57 -18.58 7.24
C ASP A 57 17.14 -19.99 7.07
N ASP A 58 17.01 -20.54 5.87
CA ASP A 58 17.63 -21.79 5.46
C ASP A 58 18.08 -21.71 4.01
N PRO A 59 19.38 -21.49 3.76
CA PRO A 59 19.85 -21.37 2.39
C PRO A 59 19.78 -22.66 1.59
N ARG A 60 19.78 -23.84 2.22
CA ARG A 60 19.53 -25.09 1.48
C ARG A 60 18.09 -25.12 0.99
N LEU A 61 17.13 -24.80 1.85
CA LEU A 61 15.72 -24.70 1.45
C LEU A 61 15.51 -23.59 0.42
N ASN A 62 16.05 -22.40 0.63
CA ASN A 62 15.95 -21.27 -0.31
C ASN A 62 16.59 -21.61 -1.66
N GLN A 63 17.73 -22.29 -1.67
CA GLN A 63 18.36 -22.75 -2.91
C GLN A 63 17.52 -23.84 -3.58
N GLN A 64 16.94 -24.78 -2.83
CA GLN A 64 16.02 -25.78 -3.35
C GLN A 64 14.77 -25.11 -3.96
N LEU A 65 14.17 -24.14 -3.28
CA LEU A 65 13.02 -23.37 -3.77
C LEU A 65 13.38 -22.55 -5.01
N ARG A 66 14.52 -21.85 -5.03
CA ARG A 66 15.01 -21.13 -6.22
C ARG A 66 15.17 -22.04 -7.42
N ARG A 67 15.74 -23.23 -7.22
CA ARG A 67 15.81 -24.24 -8.29
C ARG A 67 14.42 -24.55 -8.86
N THR A 68 13.34 -24.45 -8.07
CA THR A 68 11.97 -24.75 -8.54
C THR A 68 11.41 -23.82 -9.60
N PHE A 69 11.89 -22.58 -9.67
CA PHE A 69 11.35 -21.56 -10.57
C PHE A 69 12.41 -20.84 -11.42
N GLU A 70 13.71 -20.97 -11.10
CA GLU A 70 14.83 -20.41 -11.88
C GLU A 70 15.40 -21.41 -12.89
N ALA A 71 15.01 -22.69 -12.83
CA ALA A 71 15.49 -23.70 -13.77
C ALA A 71 15.00 -23.40 -15.20
N ALA A 72 15.90 -23.52 -16.18
CA ALA A 72 15.58 -23.36 -17.60
C ALA A 72 14.62 -24.44 -18.12
N ASP A 73 14.62 -25.62 -17.48
CA ASP A 73 13.74 -26.74 -17.80
C ASP A 73 12.62 -26.89 -16.76
N PRO A 74 11.40 -27.27 -17.18
CA PRO A 74 10.32 -27.59 -16.26
C PRO A 74 10.66 -28.81 -15.39
N LEU A 75 10.67 -28.62 -14.06
CA LEU A 75 11.00 -29.70 -13.12
C LEU A 75 9.89 -30.74 -12.98
N ARG A 76 8.64 -30.30 -13.16
CA ARG A 76 7.48 -31.20 -13.16
C ARG A 76 7.01 -31.35 -14.60
N ARG A 77 7.41 -32.45 -15.23
CA ARG A 77 6.92 -32.81 -16.56
C ARG A 77 5.56 -33.49 -16.47
N VAL A 78 4.69 -33.17 -17.41
CA VAL A 78 3.36 -33.76 -17.61
C VAL A 78 3.50 -34.97 -18.52
N ALA A 79 2.94 -36.10 -18.12
CA ALA A 79 2.91 -37.32 -18.92
C ALA A 79 2.04 -37.12 -20.17
N LEU A 80 2.59 -37.46 -21.34
CA LEU A 80 1.94 -37.38 -22.64
C LEU A 80 1.82 -38.78 -23.24
N SER A 81 0.60 -39.18 -23.60
CA SER A 81 0.33 -40.42 -24.32
C SER A 81 -0.05 -40.11 -25.76
N LEU A 82 0.60 -40.79 -26.71
CA LEU A 82 0.39 -40.59 -28.15
C LEU A 82 -0.21 -41.83 -28.83
N GLN A 83 -1.12 -41.60 -29.77
CA GLN A 83 -1.64 -42.59 -30.71
C GLN A 83 -1.26 -42.15 -32.12
N VAL A 84 -0.54 -43.00 -32.83
CA VAL A 84 -0.01 -42.72 -34.17
C VAL A 84 -0.63 -43.69 -35.17
N ARG A 85 -1.25 -43.17 -36.24
CA ARG A 85 -1.77 -43.98 -37.34
C ARG A 85 -1.01 -43.66 -38.62
N ALA A 86 -0.28 -44.66 -39.12
CA ALA A 86 0.58 -44.56 -40.29
C ALA A 86 0.25 -45.69 -41.28
N VAL A 87 -0.63 -45.39 -42.24
CA VAL A 87 -1.11 -46.36 -43.25
C VAL A 87 -0.77 -45.84 -44.65
N VAL A 88 -0.23 -46.70 -45.52
CA VAL A 88 0.03 -46.33 -46.92
C VAL A 88 -1.26 -45.93 -47.62
N GLY A 89 -1.24 -44.80 -48.33
CA GLY A 89 -2.40 -44.22 -48.99
C GLY A 89 -3.19 -43.24 -48.13
N GLU A 90 -2.88 -43.12 -46.84
CA GLU A 90 -3.52 -42.18 -45.92
C GLU A 90 -2.50 -41.19 -45.33
N PRO A 91 -2.91 -39.98 -44.92
CA PRO A 91 -2.04 -39.07 -44.15
C PRO A 91 -1.63 -39.65 -42.80
N LEU A 92 -0.43 -39.32 -42.34
CA LEU A 92 0.02 -39.62 -40.98
C LEU A 92 -0.79 -38.79 -39.98
N ARG A 93 -1.42 -39.45 -39.01
CA ARG A 93 -2.15 -38.78 -37.93
C ARG A 93 -1.52 -39.11 -36.58
N ILE A 94 -1.33 -38.08 -35.75
CA ILE A 94 -0.83 -38.21 -34.39
C ILE A 94 -1.82 -37.51 -33.45
N GLN A 95 -2.44 -38.30 -32.58
CA GLN A 95 -3.31 -37.80 -31.52
C GLN A 95 -2.59 -37.92 -30.18
N GLY A 96 -2.73 -36.92 -29.33
CA GLY A 96 -2.07 -36.90 -28.04
C GLY A 96 -2.97 -36.42 -26.91
N SER A 97 -2.81 -37.03 -25.75
CA SER A 97 -3.48 -36.62 -24.51
C SER A 97 -2.47 -36.52 -23.38
N ALA A 98 -2.49 -35.41 -22.66
CA ALA A 98 -1.60 -35.17 -21.53
C ALA A 98 -2.35 -35.27 -20.20
N ALA A 99 -1.66 -35.68 -19.14
CA ALA A 99 -2.25 -35.89 -17.81
C ALA A 99 -2.88 -34.62 -17.19
N ASN A 100 -2.53 -33.43 -17.67
CA ASN A 100 -3.13 -32.15 -17.27
C ASN A 100 -4.40 -31.80 -18.06
N GLY A 101 -4.88 -32.68 -18.93
CA GLY A 101 -6.09 -32.49 -19.74
C GLY A 101 -5.84 -31.88 -21.13
N CYS A 102 -4.62 -31.48 -21.48
CA CYS A 102 -4.29 -31.00 -22.82
C CYS A 102 -4.48 -32.09 -23.88
N ARG A 103 -4.90 -31.70 -25.09
CA ARG A 103 -5.10 -32.61 -26.22
C ARG A 103 -4.56 -32.01 -27.51
N CYS A 104 -4.17 -32.87 -28.44
CA CYS A 104 -3.72 -32.47 -29.78
C CYS A 104 -4.13 -33.51 -30.82
N ASP A 105 -4.26 -33.06 -32.05
CA ASP A 105 -4.52 -33.88 -33.24
C ASP A 105 -3.83 -33.21 -34.43
N VAL A 106 -2.73 -33.82 -34.89
CA VAL A 106 -1.92 -33.30 -36.00
C VAL A 106 -1.88 -34.31 -37.14
N ILE A 107 -1.94 -33.81 -38.38
CA ILE A 107 -2.07 -34.62 -39.59
C ILE A 107 -1.05 -34.14 -40.62
N SER A 108 -0.39 -35.05 -41.35
CA SER A 108 0.48 -34.68 -42.47
C SER A 108 -0.31 -34.18 -43.68
N ASP A 109 0.30 -33.33 -44.50
CA ASP A 109 -0.39 -32.72 -45.64
C ASP A 109 -0.56 -33.70 -46.81
N THR A 110 0.32 -34.71 -46.88
CA THR A 110 0.36 -35.69 -47.95
C THR A 110 0.11 -37.11 -47.43
N PRO A 111 -0.53 -37.97 -48.24
CA PRO A 111 -0.63 -39.40 -47.95
C PRO A 111 0.72 -40.09 -47.91
N LEU A 112 0.84 -41.12 -47.05
CA LEU A 112 2.05 -41.92 -46.94
C LEU A 112 2.20 -42.86 -48.14
N GLN A 113 3.44 -42.98 -48.63
CA GLN A 113 3.78 -43.90 -49.71
C GLN A 113 4.47 -45.15 -49.15
N ALA A 114 4.38 -46.28 -49.85
CA ALA A 114 5.12 -47.48 -49.49
C ALA A 114 6.63 -47.23 -49.58
N ALA A 115 7.37 -47.67 -48.57
CA ALA A 115 8.81 -47.47 -48.51
C ALA A 115 9.56 -48.37 -49.50
N ALA A 116 10.39 -47.78 -50.37
CA ALA A 116 11.32 -48.54 -51.20
C ALA A 116 12.53 -49.07 -50.41
N LYS A 117 12.98 -48.34 -49.39
CA LYS A 117 14.02 -48.73 -48.42
C LYS A 117 13.69 -48.12 -47.06
N HIS A 118 13.91 -48.88 -45.98
CA HIS A 118 13.66 -48.48 -44.58
C HIS A 118 12.21 -48.04 -44.28
N PRO A 119 11.26 -49.00 -44.14
CA PRO A 119 9.91 -48.69 -43.70
C PRO A 119 9.90 -48.10 -42.28
N LEU A 120 8.88 -47.29 -41.99
CA LEU A 120 8.66 -46.73 -40.65
C LEU A 120 8.53 -47.86 -39.63
N SER A 121 9.33 -47.78 -38.57
CA SER A 121 9.24 -48.70 -37.43
C SER A 121 8.67 -47.98 -36.21
N GLN A 122 8.08 -48.75 -35.30
CA GLN A 122 7.63 -48.24 -34.00
C GLN A 122 8.79 -47.63 -33.20
N GLN A 123 9.99 -48.22 -33.31
CA GLN A 123 11.19 -47.69 -32.67
C GLN A 123 11.55 -46.30 -33.19
N LEU A 124 11.51 -46.08 -34.51
CA LEU A 124 11.79 -44.78 -35.10
C LEU A 124 10.77 -43.72 -34.69
N LEU A 125 9.48 -44.08 -34.63
CA LEU A 125 8.42 -43.19 -34.12
C LEU A 125 8.69 -42.75 -32.69
N HIS A 126 9.01 -43.71 -31.81
CA HIS A 126 9.33 -43.44 -30.42
C HIS A 126 10.56 -42.53 -30.28
N GLU A 127 11.64 -42.81 -31.02
CA GLU A 127 12.86 -42.00 -31.00
C GLU A 127 12.65 -40.57 -31.47
N GLN A 128 11.76 -40.32 -32.45
CA GLN A 128 11.51 -38.98 -32.96
C GLN A 128 10.51 -38.20 -32.10
N LEU A 129 9.43 -38.84 -31.65
CA LEU A 129 8.35 -38.19 -30.90
C LEU A 129 8.65 -38.02 -29.40
N SER A 130 9.60 -38.79 -28.84
CA SER A 130 10.07 -38.61 -27.45
C SER A 130 10.94 -37.35 -27.24
N ARG A 131 11.48 -36.77 -28.32
CA ARG A 131 12.37 -35.60 -28.26
C ARG A 131 11.57 -34.31 -28.01
N LEU A 132 10.98 -34.13 -26.83
CA LEU A 132 10.09 -33.00 -26.55
C LEU A 132 10.81 -31.73 -26.02
N GLY A 133 12.14 -31.70 -26.01
CA GLY A 133 12.94 -30.53 -25.67
C GLY A 133 12.71 -30.00 -24.25
N SER A 134 12.70 -28.67 -24.11
CA SER A 134 12.40 -27.94 -22.87
C SER A 134 10.90 -27.78 -22.60
N SER A 135 10.04 -28.50 -23.34
CA SER A 135 8.61 -28.45 -23.07
C SER A 135 8.27 -29.05 -21.70
N VAL A 136 7.10 -28.69 -21.19
CA VAL A 136 6.57 -29.26 -19.94
C VAL A 136 6.14 -30.72 -20.09
N PHE A 137 6.27 -31.35 -21.26
CA PHE A 137 5.75 -32.69 -21.53
C PHE A 137 6.88 -33.73 -21.60
N HIS A 138 6.59 -34.96 -21.18
CA HIS A 138 7.42 -36.12 -21.48
C HIS A 138 6.54 -37.24 -22.06
N LEU A 139 7.05 -37.95 -23.05
CA LEU A 139 6.34 -39.08 -23.65
C LEU A 139 6.32 -40.24 -22.65
N SER A 140 5.13 -40.60 -22.17
CA SER A 140 4.92 -41.71 -21.23
C SER A 140 4.46 -42.98 -21.94
N ASP A 141 3.65 -42.84 -22.99
CA ASP A 141 3.13 -43.96 -23.77
C ASP A 141 3.02 -43.60 -25.26
N LEU A 142 3.26 -44.57 -26.14
CA LEU A 142 3.11 -44.43 -27.58
C LEU A 142 2.56 -45.72 -28.18
N GLN A 143 1.34 -45.63 -28.70
CA GLN A 143 0.70 -46.68 -29.48
C GLN A 143 0.75 -46.32 -30.96
N SER A 144 1.06 -47.29 -31.81
CA SER A 144 1.17 -47.07 -33.26
C SER A 144 0.47 -48.15 -34.07
N GLU A 145 -0.36 -47.75 -35.01
CA GLU A 145 -0.88 -48.60 -36.09
C GLU A 145 -0.06 -48.31 -37.35
N ILE A 146 0.71 -49.31 -37.81
CA ILE A 146 1.57 -49.20 -39.00
C ILE A 146 1.16 -50.28 -40.00
N ALA A 147 0.68 -49.89 -41.18
CA ALA A 147 0.23 -50.83 -42.21
C ALA A 147 0.74 -50.44 -43.62
N GLY A 148 1.16 -51.45 -44.40
CA GLY A 148 1.65 -51.29 -45.77
C GLY A 148 3.12 -50.86 -45.89
N GLY A 149 3.86 -50.77 -44.78
CA GLY A 149 5.27 -50.37 -44.77
C GLY A 149 5.49 -48.92 -45.23
N PRO A 150 4.85 -47.92 -44.60
CA PRO A 150 4.90 -46.54 -45.06
C PRO A 150 6.29 -45.91 -44.87
N MET A 151 6.61 -44.96 -45.73
CA MET A 151 7.77 -44.08 -45.63
C MET A 151 7.34 -42.73 -45.07
N VAL A 152 7.99 -42.28 -43.99
CA VAL A 152 7.78 -40.95 -43.41
C VAL A 152 9.12 -40.22 -43.36
N PRO A 153 9.28 -39.10 -44.08
CA PRO A 153 10.48 -38.27 -43.95
C PRO A 153 10.63 -37.72 -42.53
N LEU A 154 11.86 -37.70 -42.01
CA LEU A 154 12.16 -37.15 -40.68
C LEU A 154 11.75 -35.67 -40.54
N SER A 155 11.77 -34.91 -41.64
CA SER A 155 11.31 -33.52 -41.69
C SER A 155 9.81 -33.40 -41.38
N VAL A 156 8.98 -34.36 -41.83
CA VAL A 156 7.55 -34.42 -41.55
C VAL A 156 7.30 -34.72 -40.07
N LEU A 157 7.99 -35.71 -39.50
CA LEU A 157 7.91 -36.01 -38.06
C LEU A 157 8.36 -34.82 -37.21
N GLY A 158 9.45 -34.15 -37.61
CA GLY A 158 9.94 -32.95 -36.93
C GLY A 158 8.95 -31.79 -36.97
N ARG A 159 8.25 -31.59 -38.09
CA ARG A 159 7.18 -30.59 -38.25
C ARG A 159 5.98 -30.93 -37.36
N LEU A 160 5.40 -32.12 -37.49
CA LEU A 160 4.22 -32.54 -36.73
C LEU A 160 4.49 -32.53 -35.21
N ARG A 161 5.70 -32.88 -34.78
CA ARG A 161 6.10 -32.78 -33.36
C ARG A 161 6.06 -31.34 -32.84
N ARG A 162 6.44 -30.34 -33.65
CA ARG A 162 6.37 -28.92 -33.26
C ARG A 162 4.92 -28.46 -33.16
N GLU A 163 4.10 -28.78 -34.16
CA GLU A 163 2.67 -28.47 -34.18
C GLU A 163 1.93 -29.13 -33.01
N LEU A 164 2.30 -30.37 -32.68
CA LEU A 164 1.78 -31.09 -31.51
C LEU A 164 2.06 -30.34 -30.21
N LEU A 165 3.29 -29.85 -30.01
CA LEU A 165 3.66 -29.09 -28.81
C LEU A 165 2.93 -27.75 -28.74
N GLU A 166 2.70 -27.11 -29.89
CA GLU A 166 1.95 -25.85 -29.99
C GLU A 166 0.46 -26.05 -29.66
N GLN A 167 -0.17 -27.11 -30.19
CA GLN A 167 -1.55 -27.48 -29.85
C GLN A 167 -1.70 -27.89 -28.38
N LEU A 168 -0.75 -28.64 -27.82
CA LEU A 168 -0.79 -29.01 -26.40
C LEU A 168 -0.62 -27.79 -25.48
N SER A 169 0.21 -26.82 -25.87
CA SER A 169 0.41 -25.58 -25.11
C SER A 169 -0.81 -24.67 -25.17
N SER A 170 -1.46 -24.58 -26.34
CA SER A 170 -2.68 -23.77 -26.52
C SER A 170 -3.95 -24.41 -25.94
N SER A 171 -3.98 -25.75 -25.80
CA SER A 171 -5.10 -26.50 -25.21
C SER A 171 -5.03 -26.61 -23.68
N LEU A 172 -4.12 -25.88 -23.02
CA LEU A 172 -4.06 -25.78 -21.56
C LEU A 172 -5.45 -25.40 -21.02
N PRO A 173 -6.11 -26.29 -20.26
CA PRO A 173 -7.37 -25.93 -19.63
C PRO A 173 -7.08 -24.75 -18.71
N ARG A 174 -7.72 -23.60 -18.98
CA ARG A 174 -7.69 -22.46 -18.06
C ARG A 174 -8.27 -22.97 -16.76
N LEU A 175 -7.40 -23.22 -15.78
CA LEU A 175 -7.82 -23.47 -14.40
C LEU A 175 -8.50 -22.19 -13.91
N GLN A 176 -9.80 -22.08 -14.14
CA GLN A 176 -10.65 -21.10 -13.48
C GLN A 176 -10.77 -21.54 -12.03
N ARG A 177 -9.75 -21.23 -11.23
CA ARG A 177 -9.93 -21.19 -9.79
C ARG A 177 -10.63 -19.86 -9.52
N PRO A 178 -11.93 -19.82 -9.18
CA PRO A 178 -12.53 -18.58 -8.70
C PRO A 178 -11.76 -18.16 -7.46
N LEU A 179 -10.89 -17.16 -7.61
CA LEU A 179 -10.11 -16.60 -6.50
C LEU A 179 -11.01 -15.81 -5.54
N SER A 180 -12.19 -15.39 -6.01
CA SER A 180 -13.20 -14.73 -5.21
C SER A 180 -14.61 -14.97 -5.77
N ASP A 181 -15.59 -14.87 -4.89
CA ASP A 181 -17.00 -14.72 -5.24
C ASP A 181 -17.21 -13.42 -6.06
N PRO A 182 -17.77 -13.49 -7.29
CA PRO A 182 -17.95 -12.34 -8.16
C PRO A 182 -18.83 -11.24 -7.55
N ASP A 183 -19.71 -11.59 -6.62
CA ASP A 183 -20.64 -10.65 -5.98
C ASP A 183 -20.11 -10.08 -4.66
N ALA A 184 -18.88 -10.41 -4.27
CA ALA A 184 -18.32 -10.00 -2.98
C ALA A 184 -18.35 -8.49 -2.76
N LEU A 185 -17.98 -7.70 -3.76
CA LEU A 185 -17.97 -6.23 -3.66
C LEU A 185 -19.40 -5.67 -3.56
N ALA A 186 -20.33 -6.18 -4.38
CA ALA A 186 -21.72 -5.75 -4.34
C ALA A 186 -22.35 -6.05 -2.97
N ARG A 187 -22.07 -7.22 -2.41
CA ARG A 187 -22.51 -7.61 -1.07
C ARG A 187 -21.92 -6.70 0.01
N LEU A 188 -20.62 -6.40 -0.03
CA LEU A 188 -20.00 -5.48 0.93
C LEU A 188 -20.63 -4.08 0.86
N ARG A 189 -20.88 -3.57 -0.35
CA ARG A 189 -21.55 -2.28 -0.55
C ARG A 189 -22.99 -2.26 -0.06
N SER A 190 -23.72 -3.37 -0.19
CA SER A 190 -25.10 -3.46 0.28
C SER A 190 -25.25 -3.36 1.81
N GLN A 191 -24.15 -3.55 2.55
CA GLN A 191 -24.11 -3.44 4.01
C GLN A 191 -23.78 -2.03 4.50
N LEU A 192 -23.39 -1.13 3.60
CA LEU A 192 -23.02 0.23 3.96
C LEU A 192 -24.25 1.06 4.35
N PRO A 193 -24.09 2.00 5.29
CA PRO A 193 -25.17 2.90 5.63
C PRO A 193 -25.52 3.76 4.42
N PRO A 194 -26.81 4.00 4.16
CA PRO A 194 -27.22 4.84 3.04
C PRO A 194 -26.71 6.27 3.25
N SER A 195 -26.25 6.90 2.18
CA SER A 195 -26.02 8.34 2.19
C SER A 195 -27.36 9.05 2.34
N GLN A 196 -27.55 9.73 3.47
CA GLN A 196 -28.68 10.62 3.68
C GLN A 196 -28.17 12.05 3.66
N ALA A 197 -28.78 12.89 2.82
CA ALA A 197 -28.45 14.30 2.79
C ALA A 197 -28.80 14.94 4.15
N ALA A 198 -27.79 15.42 4.88
CA ALA A 198 -28.00 16.22 6.06
C ALA A 198 -28.68 17.54 5.63
N SER A 199 -29.90 17.78 6.09
CA SER A 199 -30.63 19.02 5.82
C SER A 199 -30.43 20.02 6.96
N GLY A 200 -30.12 21.26 6.63
CA GLY A 200 -30.35 22.42 7.51
C GLY A 200 -29.21 22.88 8.44
N SER A 201 -28.04 22.25 8.48
CA SER A 201 -26.92 22.77 9.29
C SER A 201 -26.06 23.78 8.52
N SER A 202 -25.68 24.88 9.17
CA SER A 202 -24.71 25.85 8.64
C SER A 202 -23.32 25.22 8.46
N PRO A 203 -22.53 25.62 7.45
CA PRO A 203 -21.16 25.17 7.29
C PRO A 203 -20.29 25.67 8.44
N ARG A 204 -19.39 24.79 8.91
CA ARG A 204 -18.43 25.04 9.98
C ARG A 204 -17.03 25.14 9.41
N LEU A 205 -16.27 26.11 9.90
CA LEU A 205 -14.88 26.32 9.57
C LEU A 205 -13.99 25.94 10.76
N ILE A 206 -13.19 24.90 10.58
CA ILE A 206 -12.22 24.39 11.55
C ILE A 206 -10.82 24.84 11.13
N VAL A 207 -9.99 25.27 12.07
CA VAL A 207 -8.62 25.71 11.77
C VAL A 207 -7.61 24.87 12.55
N LEU A 208 -6.67 24.25 11.82
CA LEU A 208 -5.52 23.58 12.39
C LEU A 208 -4.38 24.57 12.57
N CYS A 209 -3.92 24.70 13.81
CA CYS A 209 -2.87 25.60 14.26
C CYS A 209 -1.66 24.78 14.73
N ARG A 210 -0.45 25.29 14.44
CA ARG A 210 0.84 24.67 14.81
C ARG A 210 1.57 25.44 15.91
N THR A 211 1.06 26.62 16.28
CA THR A 211 1.57 27.42 17.41
C THR A 211 0.42 28.03 18.23
N LEU A 212 0.71 28.42 19.48
CA LEU A 212 -0.24 29.16 20.34
C LEU A 212 -0.63 30.53 19.76
N GLU A 213 0.27 31.18 19.02
CA GLU A 213 -0.01 32.44 18.32
C GLU A 213 -1.07 32.25 17.23
N GLN A 214 -0.91 31.21 16.40
CA GLN A 214 -1.87 30.85 15.37
C GLN A 214 -3.23 30.50 15.97
N LEU A 215 -3.23 29.75 17.09
CA LEU A 215 -4.45 29.39 17.82
C LEU A 215 -5.19 30.63 18.33
N SER A 216 -4.46 31.63 18.84
CA SER A 216 -5.06 32.87 19.37
C SER A 216 -5.61 33.78 18.25
N ALA A 217 -4.92 33.84 17.11
CA ALA A 217 -5.43 34.52 15.92
C ALA A 217 -6.69 33.83 15.38
N ALA A 218 -6.72 32.49 15.32
CA ALA A 218 -7.88 31.74 14.87
C ALA A 218 -9.10 31.94 15.79
N ILE A 219 -8.91 31.96 17.12
CA ILE A 219 -9.95 32.31 18.09
C ILE A 219 -10.52 33.71 17.79
N SER A 220 -9.65 34.68 17.55
CA SER A 220 -10.06 36.07 17.27
C SER A 220 -10.84 36.19 15.95
N GLY A 221 -10.54 35.32 14.97
CA GLY A 221 -11.29 35.17 13.72
C GLY A 221 -12.65 34.48 13.85
N SER A 222 -13.09 34.15 15.07
CA SER A 222 -14.40 33.52 15.36
C SER A 222 -14.64 32.21 14.62
N VAL A 223 -13.71 31.25 14.70
CA VAL A 223 -13.82 29.93 14.05
C VAL A 223 -14.75 28.97 14.80
N ASP A 224 -15.25 27.93 14.11
CA ASP A 224 -16.22 26.97 14.69
C ASP A 224 -15.54 25.79 15.42
N GLY A 225 -14.24 25.64 15.25
CA GLY A 225 -13.43 24.61 15.91
C GLY A 225 -11.95 24.79 15.65
N LEU A 226 -11.13 24.22 16.53
CA LEU A 226 -9.68 24.31 16.48
C LEU A 226 -9.06 22.91 16.51
N ILE A 227 -7.91 22.77 15.84
CA ILE A 227 -7.04 21.61 15.97
C ILE A 227 -5.64 22.12 16.34
N ALA A 228 -5.02 21.59 17.39
CA ALA A 228 -3.64 21.89 17.73
C ALA A 228 -2.71 20.74 17.31
N ASP A 229 -1.75 21.04 16.42
CA ASP A 229 -0.72 20.14 15.89
C ASP A 229 0.66 20.71 16.26
N PHE A 230 0.98 20.69 17.56
CA PHE A 230 2.14 21.40 18.10
C PHE A 230 3.38 20.52 18.17
N ALA A 231 4.54 21.11 17.88
CA ALA A 231 5.83 20.46 18.07
C ALA A 231 6.17 20.29 19.56
N ASP A 232 5.71 21.20 20.43
CA ASP A 232 5.88 21.11 21.88
C ASP A 232 4.58 20.68 22.59
N LEU A 233 4.56 19.44 23.07
CA LEU A 233 3.40 18.88 23.76
C LEU A 233 3.07 19.57 25.09
N ARG A 234 4.01 20.33 25.66
CA ARG A 234 3.78 21.08 26.91
C ARG A 234 2.76 22.20 26.72
N GLU A 235 2.67 22.74 25.50
CA GLU A 235 1.75 23.82 25.14
C GLU A 235 0.30 23.35 25.01
N TYR A 236 0.03 22.03 24.94
CA TYR A 236 -1.34 21.54 24.75
C TYR A 236 -2.29 21.88 25.89
N ARG A 237 -1.83 21.88 27.15
CA ARG A 237 -2.70 22.28 28.27
C ARG A 237 -3.12 23.74 28.15
N GLU A 238 -2.19 24.59 27.74
CA GLU A 238 -2.47 26.01 27.53
C GLU A 238 -3.40 26.23 26.34
N ALA A 239 -3.20 25.49 25.24
CA ALA A 239 -4.10 25.52 24.09
C ALA A 239 -5.55 25.16 24.49
N VAL A 240 -5.72 24.07 25.24
CA VAL A 240 -7.04 23.64 25.76
C VAL A 240 -7.65 24.72 26.64
N GLN A 241 -6.87 25.34 27.53
CA GLN A 241 -7.37 26.42 28.39
C GLN A 241 -7.80 27.66 27.58
N ARG A 242 -7.00 28.09 26.59
CA ARG A 242 -7.33 29.24 25.72
C ARG A 242 -8.59 28.98 24.91
N ALA A 243 -8.71 27.80 24.29
CA ALA A 243 -9.88 27.42 23.50
C ALA A 243 -11.15 27.30 24.38
N ARG A 244 -11.03 26.70 25.56
CA ARG A 244 -12.14 26.57 26.52
C ARG A 244 -12.61 27.94 27.04
N THR A 245 -11.69 28.87 27.29
CA THR A 245 -12.01 30.25 27.68
C THR A 245 -12.76 30.99 26.57
N ALA A 246 -12.39 30.75 25.31
CA ALA A 246 -13.07 31.28 24.14
C ALA A 246 -14.34 30.50 23.75
N GLN A 247 -14.67 29.41 24.45
CA GLN A 247 -15.79 28.51 24.17
C GLN A 247 -15.75 27.91 22.75
N VAL A 248 -14.54 27.66 22.23
CA VAL A 248 -14.32 27.02 20.93
C VAL A 248 -13.82 25.58 21.16
N PRO A 249 -14.45 24.55 20.56
CA PRO A 249 -13.98 23.17 20.71
C PRO A 249 -12.56 22.98 20.18
N LEU A 250 -11.71 22.29 20.93
CA LEU A 250 -10.33 21.99 20.55
C LEU A 250 -10.07 20.49 20.47
N LEU A 251 -9.57 20.05 19.31
CA LEU A 251 -9.00 18.73 19.13
C LEU A 251 -7.47 18.79 19.16
N LEU A 252 -6.83 17.76 19.73
CA LEU A 252 -5.36 17.64 19.69
C LEU A 252 -4.93 16.61 18.65
N ALA A 253 -3.90 16.94 17.88
CA ALA A 253 -3.30 16.03 16.90
C ALA A 253 -2.00 15.43 17.44
N PRO A 254 -1.82 14.09 17.39
CA PRO A 254 -0.53 13.47 17.65
C PRO A 254 0.40 13.65 16.44
N PRO A 255 1.71 13.37 16.60
CA PRO A 255 2.61 13.24 15.45
C PRO A 255 2.09 12.24 14.42
N ARG A 256 2.39 12.50 13.14
CA ARG A 256 1.91 11.65 12.03
C ARG A 256 2.46 10.24 12.07
N ILE A 257 3.75 10.12 12.39
CA ILE A 257 4.44 8.83 12.50
C ILE A 257 4.55 8.50 13.98
N GLN A 258 4.06 7.32 14.36
CA GLN A 258 4.23 6.74 15.68
C GLN A 258 5.05 5.45 15.57
N LYS A 259 6.11 5.36 16.37
CA LYS A 259 6.94 4.16 16.51
C LYS A 259 6.61 3.39 17.80
N PRO A 260 7.00 2.10 17.88
CA PRO A 260 6.98 1.36 19.14
C PRO A 260 7.67 2.14 20.26
N GLY A 261 7.09 2.12 21.46
CA GLY A 261 7.60 2.87 22.62
C GLY A 261 7.12 4.32 22.72
N GLU A 262 6.44 4.87 21.72
CA GLU A 262 5.96 6.26 21.72
C GLU A 262 4.52 6.45 22.24
N MET A 263 3.97 5.43 22.93
CA MET A 263 2.61 5.49 23.51
C MET A 263 2.46 6.59 24.58
N GLY A 264 3.57 6.99 25.22
CA GLY A 264 3.60 8.11 26.16
C GLY A 264 3.07 9.41 25.57
N LEU A 265 3.20 9.61 24.25
CA LEU A 265 2.67 10.79 23.55
C LEU A 265 1.14 10.83 23.63
N PHE A 266 0.46 9.70 23.39
CA PHE A 266 -1.01 9.64 23.47
C PHE A 266 -1.51 9.85 24.90
N HIS A 267 -0.80 9.33 25.91
CA HIS A 267 -1.11 9.62 27.30
C HIS A 267 -0.97 11.12 27.63
N MET A 268 0.00 11.82 27.05
CA MET A 268 0.16 13.27 27.22
C MET A 268 -1.01 14.04 26.62
N LEU A 269 -1.44 13.70 25.40
CA LEU A 269 -2.62 14.31 24.77
C LEU A 269 -3.88 14.09 25.62
N ARG A 270 -4.13 12.85 26.08
CA ARG A 270 -5.27 12.55 26.96
C ARG A 270 -5.22 13.37 28.25
N LYS A 271 -4.05 13.47 28.88
CA LYS A 271 -3.86 14.23 30.13
C LYS A 271 -4.06 15.74 29.95
N ALA A 272 -4.02 16.26 28.73
CA ALA A 272 -4.33 17.67 28.45
C ALA A 272 -5.85 17.95 28.44
N ASP A 273 -6.70 16.92 28.52
CA ASP A 273 -8.17 17.00 28.59
C ASP A 273 -8.83 17.81 27.44
N PRO A 274 -8.59 17.42 26.17
CA PRO A 274 -9.21 18.10 25.03
C PRO A 274 -10.65 17.64 24.79
N ASP A 275 -11.40 18.42 24.00
CA ASP A 275 -12.77 18.04 23.57
C ASP A 275 -12.76 16.82 22.63
N GLY A 276 -11.62 16.56 21.98
CA GLY A 276 -11.39 15.37 21.19
C GLY A 276 -9.95 15.27 20.67
N VAL A 277 -9.71 14.29 19.81
CA VAL A 277 -8.40 14.04 19.21
C VAL A 277 -8.51 13.76 17.72
N ILE A 278 -7.47 14.16 16.99
CA ILE A 278 -7.25 13.73 15.62
C ILE A 278 -6.56 12.37 15.63
N VAL A 279 -7.08 11.42 14.88
CA VAL A 279 -6.53 10.07 14.75
C VAL A 279 -5.81 9.95 13.42
N ARG A 280 -4.49 9.77 13.47
CA ARG A 280 -3.62 9.70 12.29
C ARG A 280 -3.16 8.28 11.92
N ASN A 281 -3.40 7.30 12.80
CA ASN A 281 -3.05 5.89 12.59
C ASN A 281 -3.95 4.96 13.44
N LEU A 282 -3.94 3.66 13.15
CA LEU A 282 -4.81 2.67 13.82
C LEU A 282 -4.44 2.42 15.29
N SER A 283 -3.19 2.65 15.69
CA SER A 283 -2.77 2.59 17.09
C SER A 283 -3.45 3.70 17.91
N GLY A 284 -3.48 4.93 17.38
CA GLY A 284 -4.22 6.04 17.95
C GLY A 284 -5.72 5.77 18.01
N LEU A 285 -6.30 5.17 16.96
CA LEU A 285 -7.71 4.80 16.93
C LEU A 285 -8.07 3.89 18.11
N ASP A 286 -7.32 2.80 18.30
CA ASP A 286 -7.61 1.85 19.37
C ASP A 286 -7.35 2.46 20.77
N PHE A 287 -6.23 3.18 20.92
CA PHE A 287 -5.87 3.81 22.18
C PHE A 287 -6.91 4.85 22.61
N PHE A 288 -7.28 5.80 21.75
CA PHE A 288 -8.19 6.87 22.15
C PHE A 288 -9.63 6.38 22.32
N ARG A 289 -10.05 5.38 21.53
CA ARG A 289 -11.35 4.70 21.70
C ARG A 289 -11.46 4.02 23.05
N SER A 290 -10.44 3.26 23.46
CA SER A 290 -10.46 2.57 24.77
C SER A 290 -10.49 3.53 25.96
N HIS A 291 -10.12 4.79 25.74
CA HIS A 291 -10.19 5.87 26.73
C HIS A 291 -11.42 6.78 26.58
N GLY A 292 -12.35 6.47 25.69
CA GLY A 292 -13.62 7.18 25.54
C GLY A 292 -13.51 8.61 25.00
N LEU A 293 -12.41 8.96 24.32
CA LEU A 293 -12.27 10.28 23.71
C LEU A 293 -13.07 10.38 22.41
N SER A 294 -13.58 11.57 22.11
CA SER A 294 -14.11 11.89 20.79
C SER A 294 -12.98 11.90 19.75
N MET A 295 -13.21 11.28 18.59
CA MET A 295 -12.18 11.07 17.58
C MET A 295 -12.64 11.53 16.20
N THR A 296 -11.76 12.26 15.51
CA THR A 296 -11.87 12.55 14.07
C THR A 296 -10.67 11.94 13.35
N GLY A 297 -10.90 11.16 12.31
CA GLY A 297 -9.84 10.57 11.49
C GLY A 297 -9.19 11.60 10.56
N ASP A 298 -7.87 11.63 10.50
CA ASP A 298 -7.13 12.52 9.60
C ASP A 298 -6.95 11.91 8.20
N TYR A 299 -6.54 12.74 7.23
CA TYR A 299 -6.28 12.30 5.85
C TYR A 299 -5.22 11.20 5.77
N THR A 300 -4.34 11.09 6.79
CA THR A 300 -3.28 10.07 6.88
C THR A 300 -3.80 8.65 7.11
N LEU A 301 -5.09 8.48 7.40
CA LEU A 301 -5.73 7.16 7.41
C LEU A 301 -6.02 6.62 6.00
N ASN A 302 -5.70 7.40 4.96
CA ASN A 302 -5.79 7.01 3.55
C ASN A 302 -7.19 6.56 3.14
N VAL A 303 -8.22 7.29 3.59
CA VAL A 303 -9.61 7.01 3.22
C VAL A 303 -9.86 7.44 1.78
N THR A 304 -9.94 6.46 0.88
CA THR A 304 -10.13 6.66 -0.57
C THR A 304 -11.37 5.97 -1.14
N ASN A 305 -12.09 5.20 -0.31
CA ASN A 305 -13.29 4.45 -0.70
C ASN A 305 -14.24 4.29 0.49
N GLU A 306 -15.47 3.94 0.18
CA GLU A 306 -16.58 3.82 1.12
C GLU A 306 -16.43 2.67 2.12
N LEU A 307 -15.73 1.58 1.75
CA LEU A 307 -15.49 0.45 2.64
C LEU A 307 -14.48 0.81 3.74
N THR A 308 -13.42 1.54 3.40
CA THR A 308 -12.45 2.04 4.39
C THR A 308 -13.11 3.06 5.32
N ALA A 309 -13.95 3.95 4.78
CA ALA A 309 -14.69 4.93 5.57
C ALA A 309 -15.59 4.23 6.60
N ASP A 310 -16.43 3.28 6.16
CA ASP A 310 -17.31 2.51 7.04
C ASP A 310 -16.53 1.73 8.11
N PHE A 311 -15.44 1.07 7.72
CA PHE A 311 -14.57 0.34 8.64
C PHE A 311 -14.07 1.22 9.80
N LEU A 312 -13.72 2.48 9.53
CA LEU A 312 -13.21 3.42 10.53
C LEU A 312 -14.34 4.05 11.36
N MET A 313 -15.47 4.39 10.72
CA MET A 313 -16.64 4.92 11.41
C MET A 313 -17.24 3.90 12.40
N ALA A 314 -17.33 2.63 11.99
CA ALA A 314 -17.73 1.52 12.86
C ALA A 314 -16.79 1.31 14.07
N ARG A 315 -15.59 1.90 14.05
CA ARG A 315 -14.61 1.89 15.14
C ARG A 315 -14.66 3.15 16.00
N GLY A 316 -15.69 3.97 15.88
CA GLY A 316 -15.98 5.07 16.80
C GLY A 316 -15.43 6.44 16.37
N LEU A 317 -15.02 6.60 15.11
CA LEU A 317 -14.81 7.94 14.57
C LEU A 317 -16.14 8.69 14.49
N GLN A 318 -16.13 9.99 14.77
CA GLN A 318 -17.27 10.88 14.54
C GLN A 318 -17.26 11.51 13.15
N ARG A 319 -16.04 11.76 12.64
CA ARG A 319 -15.77 12.30 11.31
C ARG A 319 -14.46 11.73 10.79
N LEU A 320 -14.24 11.83 9.49
CA LEU A 320 -12.99 11.52 8.81
C LEU A 320 -12.67 12.58 7.76
N THR A 321 -11.39 12.78 7.54
CA THR A 321 -10.85 13.56 6.43
C THR A 321 -10.46 12.63 5.29
N PRO A 322 -10.99 12.81 4.07
CA PRO A 322 -10.56 12.05 2.90
C PRO A 322 -9.06 12.18 2.61
N SER A 323 -8.46 11.16 1.99
CA SER A 323 -7.04 11.19 1.63
C SER A 323 -6.70 12.33 0.67
N TYR A 324 -5.52 12.93 0.84
CA TYR A 324 -4.92 13.86 -0.13
C TYR A 324 -4.51 13.18 -1.45
N ASP A 325 -4.53 11.86 -1.55
CA ASP A 325 -4.26 11.16 -2.81
C ASP A 325 -5.40 11.30 -3.83
N LEU A 326 -6.62 11.63 -3.36
CA LEU A 326 -7.78 11.82 -4.22
C LEU A 326 -7.66 13.13 -5.00
N ASN A 327 -7.86 13.05 -6.31
CA ASN A 327 -8.10 14.24 -7.12
C ASN A 327 -9.52 14.79 -6.91
N ARG A 328 -9.85 15.90 -7.57
CA ARG A 328 -11.18 16.53 -7.51
C ARG A 328 -12.33 15.54 -7.76
N ASP A 329 -12.29 14.83 -8.88
CA ASP A 329 -13.40 14.01 -9.33
C ASP A 329 -13.58 12.79 -8.40
N GLN A 330 -12.47 12.18 -7.97
CA GLN A 330 -12.48 11.07 -7.02
C GLN A 330 -13.00 11.48 -5.64
N LEU A 331 -12.66 12.68 -5.17
CA LEU A 331 -13.22 13.22 -3.93
C LEU A 331 -14.74 13.41 -4.05
N LEU A 332 -15.22 14.00 -5.16
CA LEU A 332 -16.65 14.18 -5.39
C LEU A 332 -17.39 12.84 -5.50
N ASP A 333 -16.80 11.84 -6.17
CA ASP A 333 -17.36 10.49 -6.26
C ASP A 333 -17.44 9.81 -4.88
N LEU A 334 -16.40 9.96 -4.05
CA LEU A 334 -16.40 9.45 -2.68
C LEU A 334 -17.50 10.11 -1.82
N ILE A 335 -17.67 11.43 -1.94
CA ILE A 335 -18.69 12.18 -1.20
C ILE A 335 -20.10 11.71 -1.59
N ARG A 336 -20.35 11.42 -2.87
CA ARG A 336 -21.66 10.96 -3.35
C ARG A 336 -22.10 9.64 -2.73
N VAL A 337 -21.16 8.77 -2.39
CA VAL A 337 -21.45 7.43 -1.85
C VAL A 337 -21.38 7.36 -0.32
N LEU A 338 -20.89 8.42 0.34
CA LEU A 338 -20.76 8.47 1.79
C LEU A 338 -21.83 9.36 2.44
N PRO A 339 -22.19 9.08 3.71
CA PRO A 339 -22.95 10.02 4.52
C PRO A 339 -22.15 11.33 4.69
N PRO A 340 -22.65 12.49 4.24
CA PRO A 340 -21.87 13.73 4.21
C PRO A 340 -21.48 14.24 5.60
N GLN A 341 -22.24 13.89 6.64
CA GLN A 341 -21.93 14.22 8.03
C GLN A 341 -20.68 13.51 8.57
N TRP A 342 -20.22 12.45 7.90
CA TRP A 342 -18.95 11.80 8.23
C TRP A 342 -17.74 12.61 7.78
N LEU A 343 -17.92 13.60 6.90
CA LEU A 343 -16.82 14.20 6.17
C LEU A 343 -16.39 15.55 6.75
N GLU A 344 -15.08 15.69 6.93
CA GLU A 344 -14.38 16.95 7.14
C GLU A 344 -13.39 17.15 5.99
N VAL A 345 -13.62 18.13 5.12
CA VAL A 345 -12.81 18.34 3.91
C VAL A 345 -11.83 19.50 4.12
N VAL A 346 -10.54 19.26 3.86
CA VAL A 346 -9.53 20.31 3.90
C VAL A 346 -9.60 21.13 2.61
N ILE A 347 -9.71 22.45 2.77
CA ILE A 347 -9.90 23.38 1.65
C ILE A 347 -8.73 24.35 1.47
N HIS A 348 -7.79 24.36 2.42
CA HIS A 348 -6.56 25.13 2.35
C HIS A 348 -5.44 24.46 3.13
N GLN A 349 -4.30 24.20 2.49
CA GLN A 349 -3.17 23.56 3.14
C GLN A 349 -1.87 23.74 2.34
N HIS A 350 -0.74 23.70 3.03
CA HIS A 350 0.53 23.37 2.40
C HIS A 350 0.67 21.84 2.31
N MET A 351 0.88 21.32 1.10
CA MET A 351 0.98 19.87 0.89
C MET A 351 2.31 19.34 1.48
N PRO A 352 2.29 18.37 2.40
CA PRO A 352 3.52 17.69 2.83
C PRO A 352 4.11 16.87 1.69
N MET A 353 5.40 17.07 1.42
CA MET A 353 6.12 16.41 0.33
C MET A 353 6.92 15.21 0.83
N PHE A 354 7.71 15.40 1.88
CA PHE A 354 8.60 14.35 2.40
C PHE A 354 8.53 14.28 3.92
N HIS A 355 8.56 13.07 4.44
CA HIS A 355 8.81 12.75 5.84
C HIS A 355 10.18 12.11 5.98
N MET A 356 10.98 12.61 6.91
CA MET A 356 12.36 12.19 7.12
C MET A 356 12.58 11.81 8.58
N GLU A 357 13.18 10.65 8.82
CA GLU A 357 13.66 10.28 10.17
C GLU A 357 14.96 11.02 10.52
N HIS A 358 15.75 11.39 9.50
CA HIS A 358 16.97 12.15 9.71
C HIS A 358 16.65 13.60 10.07
N CYS A 359 17.09 14.03 11.25
CA CYS A 359 16.85 15.38 11.75
C CYS A 359 17.84 16.40 11.14
N VAL A 360 17.42 17.09 10.08
CA VAL A 360 18.23 18.12 9.38
C VAL A 360 18.62 19.26 10.32
N PHE A 361 17.74 19.62 11.25
CA PHE A 361 18.01 20.66 12.25
C PHE A 361 19.18 20.28 13.16
N CYS A 362 19.19 19.04 13.66
CA CYS A 362 20.31 18.55 14.46
C CYS A 362 21.59 18.48 13.61
N ALA A 363 21.50 17.95 12.40
CA ALA A 363 22.66 17.72 11.55
C ALA A 363 23.36 19.02 11.10
N MET A 364 22.59 20.08 10.84
CA MET A 364 23.11 21.30 10.23
C MET A 364 23.23 22.48 11.19
N LEU A 365 22.43 22.52 12.27
CA LEU A 365 22.31 23.68 13.16
C LEU A 365 22.70 23.40 14.60
N SER A 366 23.23 22.20 14.90
CA SER A 366 23.67 21.83 16.24
C SER A 366 25.06 21.22 16.24
N PRO A 367 25.89 21.48 17.27
CA PRO A 367 27.10 20.68 17.51
C PRO A 367 26.77 19.29 18.08
N GLY A 368 25.52 19.03 18.48
CA GLY A 368 25.04 17.73 18.95
C GLY A 368 24.88 16.72 17.83
N THR A 369 24.84 15.44 18.21
CA THR A 369 24.80 14.30 17.27
C THR A 369 23.49 13.51 17.33
N ASN A 370 22.61 13.80 18.28
CA ASN A 370 21.34 13.11 18.45
C ASN A 370 20.30 13.96 19.21
N LYS A 371 19.07 13.43 19.31
CA LYS A 371 17.93 14.11 19.96
C LYS A 371 18.13 14.51 21.42
N HIS A 372 19.07 13.89 22.13
CA HIS A 372 19.31 14.16 23.55
C HIS A 372 20.33 15.28 23.79
N ASN A 373 21.17 15.60 22.82
CA ASN A 373 22.23 16.61 22.94
C ASN A 373 22.17 17.70 21.86
N CYS A 374 21.13 17.71 21.00
CA CYS A 374 21.05 18.69 19.92
C CYS A 374 20.71 20.11 20.38
N GLY A 375 20.24 20.32 21.61
CA GLY A 375 19.82 21.64 22.09
C GLY A 375 18.55 22.19 21.43
N ARG A 376 17.81 21.36 20.68
CA ARG A 376 16.53 21.68 20.02
C ARG A 376 16.56 22.97 19.15
N PRO A 377 17.47 23.10 18.17
CA PRO A 377 17.49 24.25 17.27
C PRO A 377 16.19 24.41 16.47
N CYS A 378 15.42 23.34 16.29
CA CYS A 378 14.11 23.35 15.66
C CYS A 378 13.03 24.15 16.40
N ASP A 379 13.23 24.48 17.68
CA ASP A 379 12.26 25.25 18.45
C ASP A 379 12.38 26.76 18.17
N VAL A 380 13.54 27.21 17.67
CA VAL A 380 13.85 28.64 17.51
C VAL A 380 14.16 29.04 16.07
N HIS A 381 14.61 28.10 15.22
CA HIS A 381 14.92 28.37 13.83
C HIS A 381 13.75 28.04 12.91
N ARG A 382 13.46 28.95 11.98
CA ARG A 382 12.66 28.66 10.80
C ARG A 382 13.60 28.24 9.68
N VAL A 383 13.40 27.02 9.14
CA VAL A 383 14.27 26.45 8.10
C VAL A 383 13.45 26.20 6.85
N GLU A 384 14.03 26.56 5.70
CA GLU A 384 13.46 26.34 4.38
C GLU A 384 14.51 25.70 3.47
N LEU A 385 14.09 24.76 2.62
CA LEU A 385 14.95 24.19 1.59
C LEU A 385 14.64 24.86 0.26
N GLN A 386 15.67 25.39 -0.39
CA GLN A 386 15.55 25.97 -1.71
C GLN A 386 15.72 24.88 -2.78
N ASP A 387 14.78 24.80 -3.72
CA ASP A 387 14.88 23.88 -4.85
C ASP A 387 15.68 24.49 -6.03
N ARG A 388 15.88 23.70 -7.10
CA ARG A 388 16.60 24.14 -8.31
C ARG A 388 15.94 25.30 -9.06
N THR A 389 14.67 25.59 -8.78
CA THR A 389 13.90 26.68 -9.39
C THR A 389 13.84 27.92 -8.49
N GLY A 390 14.45 27.86 -7.31
CA GLY A 390 14.50 28.94 -6.33
C GLY A 390 13.37 28.95 -5.31
N MET A 391 12.43 27.99 -5.39
CA MET A 391 11.29 27.90 -4.47
C MET A 391 11.74 27.48 -3.07
N GLN A 392 11.21 28.15 -2.05
CA GLN A 392 11.56 27.93 -0.65
C GLN A 392 10.51 27.08 0.06
N HIS A 393 10.87 25.83 0.34
CA HIS A 393 10.02 24.81 0.93
C HIS A 393 10.20 24.76 2.46
N PRO A 394 9.14 25.03 3.24
CA PRO A 394 9.25 25.02 4.70
C PRO A 394 9.57 23.63 5.24
N LEU A 395 10.56 23.55 6.13
CA LEU A 395 10.91 22.34 6.85
C LEU A 395 10.50 22.50 8.32
N THR A 396 9.76 21.53 8.84
CA THR A 396 9.34 21.49 10.25
C THR A 396 9.87 20.24 10.92
N ALA A 397 9.99 20.26 12.25
CA ALA A 397 10.32 19.09 13.05
C ALA A 397 9.15 18.77 14.00
N ASP A 398 8.84 17.49 14.17
CA ASP A 398 7.96 17.05 15.24
C ASP A 398 8.74 16.72 16.53
N ILE A 399 8.02 16.41 17.60
CA ILE A 399 8.58 16.04 18.91
C ILE A 399 9.46 14.77 18.85
N GLY A 400 9.27 13.92 17.84
CA GLY A 400 10.09 12.74 17.57
C GLY A 400 11.38 13.05 16.80
N CYS A 401 11.69 14.34 16.58
CA CYS A 401 12.77 14.83 15.73
C CYS A 401 12.65 14.43 14.25
N ARG A 402 11.45 14.08 13.79
CA ARG A 402 11.19 13.75 12.39
C ARG A 402 10.90 15.02 11.64
N ASN A 403 11.45 15.14 10.44
CA ASN A 403 11.23 16.32 9.63
C ASN A 403 10.15 16.12 8.58
N THR A 404 9.35 17.16 8.39
CA THR A 404 8.38 17.25 7.30
C THR A 404 8.72 18.44 6.43
N LEU A 405 9.02 18.17 5.16
CA LEU A 405 9.17 19.20 4.13
C LEU A 405 7.82 19.46 3.47
N PHE A 406 7.41 20.71 3.42
CA PHE A 406 6.14 21.14 2.82
C PHE A 406 6.36 21.82 1.46
N ASN A 407 5.34 21.77 0.61
CA ASN A 407 5.31 22.57 -0.60
C ASN A 407 5.38 24.07 -0.24
N ALA A 408 6.16 24.82 -1.01
CA ALA A 408 6.36 26.25 -0.84
C ALA A 408 5.05 27.04 -1.01
N ALA A 409 4.22 26.64 -1.98
CA ALA A 409 2.94 27.28 -2.25
C ALA A 409 1.79 26.54 -1.54
N PRO A 410 0.83 27.25 -0.92
CA PRO A 410 -0.37 26.62 -0.41
C PRO A 410 -1.27 26.16 -1.56
N GLN A 411 -2.03 25.11 -1.32
CA GLN A 411 -3.11 24.64 -2.19
C GLN A 411 -4.45 25.13 -1.64
N SER A 412 -5.38 25.40 -2.56
CA SER A 412 -6.76 25.74 -2.25
C SER A 412 -7.70 24.87 -3.08
N SER A 413 -8.71 24.33 -2.41
CA SER A 413 -9.84 23.63 -3.03
C SER A 413 -11.09 24.51 -3.09
N ALA A 414 -10.92 25.84 -3.04
CA ALA A 414 -12.02 26.81 -2.96
C ALA A 414 -13.04 26.68 -4.09
N GLU A 415 -12.63 26.34 -5.32
CA GLU A 415 -13.55 26.24 -6.46
C GLU A 415 -14.57 25.10 -6.33
N ILE A 416 -14.25 24.05 -5.58
CA ILE A 416 -15.16 22.91 -5.41
C ILE A 416 -16.05 23.05 -4.18
N VAL A 417 -15.83 24.06 -3.33
CA VAL A 417 -16.64 24.29 -2.11
C VAL A 417 -18.14 24.38 -2.40
N PRO A 418 -18.62 25.06 -3.47
CA PRO A 418 -20.04 25.03 -3.82
C PRO A 418 -20.57 23.62 -4.09
N ASP A 419 -19.82 22.79 -4.83
CA ASP A 419 -20.18 21.39 -5.10
C ASP A 419 -20.23 20.57 -3.80
N LEU A 420 -19.26 20.79 -2.89
CA LEU A 420 -19.20 20.13 -1.59
C LEU A 420 -20.41 20.51 -0.70
N LEU A 421 -20.77 21.79 -0.67
CA LEU A 421 -21.95 22.29 0.04
C LEU A 421 -23.24 21.69 -0.54
N GLN A 422 -23.36 21.63 -1.87
CA GLN A 422 -24.50 21.02 -2.55
C GLN A 422 -24.60 19.51 -2.24
N ALA A 423 -23.48 18.82 -2.14
CA ALA A 423 -23.41 17.41 -1.76
C ALA A 423 -23.65 17.15 -0.24
N GLY A 424 -23.88 18.21 0.54
CA GLY A 424 -24.23 18.10 1.97
C GLY A 424 -23.04 18.17 2.92
N VAL A 425 -21.80 18.35 2.45
CA VAL A 425 -20.63 18.53 3.33
C VAL A 425 -20.77 19.85 4.09
N ARG A 426 -20.49 19.81 5.40
CA ARG A 426 -20.66 20.96 6.30
C ARG A 426 -19.47 21.23 7.21
N CYS A 427 -18.43 20.40 7.19
CA CYS A 427 -17.22 20.62 7.98
C CYS A 427 -16.05 20.85 7.03
N PHE A 428 -15.45 22.03 7.12
CA PHE A 428 -14.33 22.42 6.28
C PHE A 428 -13.13 22.79 7.14
N ARG A 429 -11.93 22.38 6.73
CA ARG A 429 -10.68 22.61 7.46
C ARG A 429 -9.72 23.50 6.68
N ILE A 430 -9.11 24.46 7.38
CA ILE A 430 -7.91 25.19 6.96
C ILE A 430 -6.73 24.67 7.79
N GLU A 431 -5.61 24.33 7.16
CA GLU A 431 -4.37 23.94 7.86
C GLU A 431 -3.29 25.01 7.72
N LEU A 432 -2.99 25.67 8.84
CA LEU A 432 -1.96 26.70 8.93
C LEU A 432 -0.57 26.09 9.09
N LEU A 433 0.41 26.57 8.35
CA LEU A 433 1.80 26.19 8.46
C LEU A 433 2.67 27.30 9.02
N ARG A 434 2.73 28.45 8.35
CA ARG A 434 3.66 29.57 8.67
C ARG A 434 3.01 30.95 8.63
N GLU A 435 1.70 30.99 8.45
CA GLU A 435 0.91 32.21 8.32
C GLU A 435 0.98 33.03 9.61
N SER A 436 1.14 34.33 9.42
CA SER A 436 1.09 35.35 10.46
C SER A 436 -0.35 35.61 10.92
N PRO A 437 -0.57 36.23 12.10
CA PRO A 437 -1.91 36.58 12.56
C PRO A 437 -2.77 37.35 11.54
N ALA A 438 -2.17 38.28 10.80
CA ALA A 438 -2.89 39.04 9.76
C ALA A 438 -3.32 38.16 8.58
N GLU A 439 -2.45 37.25 8.13
CA GLU A 439 -2.77 36.29 7.07
C GLU A 439 -3.85 35.30 7.52
N ILE A 440 -3.83 34.87 8.78
CA ILE A 440 -4.84 33.98 9.37
C ILE A 440 -6.22 34.63 9.36
N HIS A 441 -6.34 35.88 9.82
CA HIS A 441 -7.61 36.60 9.77
C HIS A 441 -8.12 36.73 8.32
N ARG A 442 -7.24 37.10 7.39
CA ARG A 442 -7.58 37.20 5.96
C ARG A 442 -8.04 35.86 5.38
N LEU A 443 -7.38 34.76 5.73
CA LEU A 443 -7.77 33.40 5.33
C LEU A 443 -9.17 33.07 5.83
N ILE A 444 -9.42 33.28 7.13
CA ILE A 444 -10.71 33.00 7.76
C ILE A 444 -11.82 33.83 7.11
N GLU A 445 -11.60 35.14 6.90
CA GLU A 445 -12.56 36.03 6.25
C GLU A 445 -12.93 35.56 4.84
N LEU A 446 -11.93 35.25 4.00
CA LEU A 446 -12.16 34.81 2.63
C LEU A 446 -12.92 33.48 2.55
N TYR A 447 -12.54 32.48 3.37
CA TYR A 447 -13.22 31.20 3.38
C TYR A 447 -14.61 31.28 4.02
N ARG A 448 -14.83 32.15 5.03
CA ARG A 448 -16.17 32.42 5.55
C ARG A 448 -17.06 33.05 4.50
N ALA A 449 -16.56 34.06 3.77
CA ALA A 449 -17.29 34.68 2.66
C ALA A 449 -17.66 33.65 1.58
N LEU A 450 -16.74 32.74 1.23
CA LEU A 450 -17.01 31.66 0.29
C LEU A 450 -18.09 30.70 0.80
N LEU A 451 -17.99 30.24 2.05
CA LEU A 451 -18.97 29.32 2.66
C LEU A 451 -20.37 29.93 2.79
N GLN A 452 -20.45 31.26 2.87
CA GLN A 452 -21.71 32.02 2.88
C GLN A 452 -22.21 32.38 1.48
N GLY A 453 -21.45 32.07 0.42
CA GLY A 453 -21.80 32.41 -0.96
C GLY A 453 -21.59 33.89 -1.33
N HIS A 454 -20.85 34.65 -0.52
CA HIS A 454 -20.56 36.07 -0.75
C HIS A 454 -19.40 36.30 -1.75
N CYS A 455 -18.60 35.28 -2.05
CA CYS A 455 -17.56 35.35 -3.07
C CYS A 455 -17.38 34.00 -3.80
N SER A 456 -16.68 34.02 -4.94
CA SER A 456 -16.39 32.82 -5.71
C SER A 456 -15.11 32.13 -5.22
N GLY A 457 -15.02 30.81 -5.45
CA GLY A 457 -13.79 30.07 -5.14
C GLY A 457 -12.58 30.61 -5.91
N ALA A 458 -12.79 31.08 -7.14
CA ALA A 458 -11.77 31.74 -7.96
C ALA A 458 -11.19 32.98 -7.27
N HIS A 459 -12.05 33.84 -6.73
CA HIS A 459 -11.62 35.02 -5.99
C HIS A 459 -10.77 34.65 -4.76
N VAL A 460 -11.13 33.58 -4.04
CA VAL A 460 -10.41 33.14 -2.84
C VAL A 460 -8.99 32.69 -3.18
N TRP A 461 -8.81 31.72 -4.07
CA TRP A 461 -7.45 31.19 -4.33
C TRP A 461 -6.55 32.22 -5.00
N GLN A 462 -7.10 33.10 -5.85
CA GLN A 462 -6.34 34.21 -6.45
C GLN A 462 -5.90 35.24 -5.41
N SER A 463 -6.79 35.61 -4.49
CA SER A 463 -6.49 36.56 -3.41
C SER A 463 -5.41 36.03 -2.47
N LEU A 464 -5.40 34.72 -2.24
CA LEU A 464 -4.43 34.02 -1.40
C LEU A 464 -3.16 33.61 -2.15
N GLN A 465 -3.10 33.84 -3.48
CA GLN A 465 -2.01 33.37 -4.34
C GLN A 465 -1.74 31.85 -4.16
N ALA A 466 -2.80 31.09 -3.91
CA ALA A 466 -2.74 29.64 -3.71
C ALA A 466 -2.86 28.89 -5.04
N MET A 467 -2.32 27.68 -5.09
CA MET A 467 -2.53 26.77 -6.22
C MET A 467 -3.97 26.25 -6.19
N ASN A 468 -4.74 26.45 -7.26
CA ASN A 468 -6.05 25.82 -7.43
C ASN A 468 -5.87 24.33 -7.71
N GLN A 469 -5.91 23.52 -6.66
CA GLN A 469 -5.66 22.08 -6.73
C GLN A 469 -6.35 21.33 -5.59
N VAL A 470 -6.87 20.15 -5.91
CA VAL A 470 -7.35 19.15 -4.96
C VAL A 470 -6.42 17.95 -5.02
N GLY A 471 -5.81 17.60 -3.88
CA GLY A 471 -4.94 16.44 -3.74
C GLY A 471 -3.52 16.57 -4.33
N VAL A 472 -2.72 15.52 -4.16
CA VAL A 472 -1.29 15.47 -4.54
C VAL A 472 -1.11 15.29 -6.05
N THR A 473 -1.99 14.52 -6.68
CA THR A 473 -1.87 14.15 -8.09
C THR A 473 -3.04 14.70 -8.90
N ARG A 474 -2.90 14.73 -10.24
CA ARG A 474 -4.07 14.86 -11.13
C ARG A 474 -4.91 13.56 -11.17
N GLY A 475 -4.60 12.58 -10.33
CA GLY A 475 -5.12 11.22 -10.32
C GLY A 475 -4.09 10.23 -10.89
N THR A 476 -3.60 9.28 -10.09
CA THR A 476 -2.85 8.10 -10.58
C THR A 476 -3.77 6.94 -11.00
N LEU A 477 -5.04 7.03 -10.63
CA LEU A 477 -6.11 6.09 -10.96
C LEU A 477 -7.06 6.72 -11.98
N GLU A 478 -6.53 7.25 -13.08
CA GLU A 478 -7.40 7.62 -14.19
C GLU A 478 -8.01 6.33 -14.79
N PRO A 479 -9.33 6.11 -14.72
CA PRO A 479 -9.95 5.22 -15.69
C PRO A 479 -9.59 5.74 -17.09
N ARG A 480 -9.32 4.84 -18.03
CA ARG A 480 -8.96 5.19 -19.43
C ARG A 480 -9.85 6.34 -19.91
N ARG A 481 -9.28 7.56 -20.02
CA ARG A 481 -10.00 8.72 -20.54
C ARG A 481 -10.58 8.35 -21.90
N ASN A 482 -11.86 8.62 -22.12
CA ASN A 482 -12.43 8.60 -23.46
C ASN A 482 -11.72 9.69 -24.28
N PRO A 483 -10.96 9.33 -25.34
CA PRO A 483 -10.14 10.29 -26.08
C PRO A 483 -10.96 11.40 -26.78
N LEU A 484 -12.29 11.30 -26.77
CA LEU A 484 -13.20 12.30 -27.35
C LEU A 484 -13.71 13.36 -26.35
N ALA A 485 -13.31 13.30 -25.07
CA ALA A 485 -13.72 14.29 -24.07
C ALA A 485 -12.88 15.59 -24.07
N ILE A 486 -12.05 15.80 -25.11
CA ILE A 486 -11.35 17.05 -25.37
C ILE A 486 -11.91 17.63 -26.66
N LEU A 487 -13.13 18.18 -26.60
CA LEU A 487 -13.63 19.18 -27.53
C LEU A 487 -14.45 20.20 -26.74
#